data_AF-A0A8D1EI89-F1
#
_entry.id   AF-A0A8D1EI89-F1
#
_cell.length_a   1.000
_cell.length_b   1.000
_cell.length_c   1.000
_cell.angle_alpha   90.00
_cell.angle_beta   90.00
_cell.angle_gamma   90.00
#
_symmetry.space_group_name_H-M   'P 1'
#
loop_
_entity.id
_entity.type
_entity.pdbx_description
1 polymer ?
#
loop_
_entity_poly.entity_id
_entity_poly.type
_entity_poly.pdbx_seq_one_letter_code
_entity_poly.pdbx_strand_id
1 'polypeptide(L)'
;MEESFAHLKDTDVKIQEAQRASNKLNSNRPTPRHIKIKTEKVKDKERILKAAREKQSINYKGTPIRLSADFSTEILQAIREWQYIFKVLKGKNLQPRILYPAIISFNLEGEIKNFSNKKKLKEYSNTKPILKEITERASLN
;
A
#
# COMPACT_ATOMS: atom_id res chain seq x y z
N MET A 1 3.61 -29.80 -7.45
CA MET A 1 3.72 -28.46 -6.83
C MET A 1 2.63 -27.61 -7.44
N GLU A 2 1.66 -27.16 -6.65
CA GLU A 2 0.63 -26.24 -7.17
C GLU A 2 1.25 -24.87 -7.45
N GLU A 3 1.16 -24.43 -8.70
CA GLU A 3 1.69 -23.15 -9.13
C GLU A 3 0.83 -22.01 -8.60
N SER A 4 1.47 -20.98 -8.06
CA SER A 4 0.74 -20.02 -7.25
C SER A 4 -0.11 -19.01 -8.03
N PHE A 5 0.07 -18.88 -9.35
CA PHE A 5 -0.60 -17.88 -10.18
C PHE A 5 -0.99 -18.44 -11.55
N ALA A 6 -2.04 -19.26 -11.61
CA ALA A 6 -2.54 -19.81 -12.88
C ALA A 6 -2.91 -18.71 -13.91
N HIS A 7 -3.46 -17.59 -13.45
CA HIS A 7 -3.87 -16.45 -14.30
C HIS A 7 -2.72 -15.56 -14.82
N LEU A 8 -1.48 -15.78 -14.37
CA LEU A 8 -0.32 -15.01 -14.83
C LEU A 8 0.54 -15.78 -15.85
N LYS A 9 0.18 -17.02 -16.18
CA LYS A 9 0.95 -17.88 -17.10
C LYS A 9 1.01 -17.38 -18.53
N ASP A 10 -0.06 -16.75 -19.01
CA ASP A 10 -0.19 -16.36 -20.42
C ASP A 10 0.44 -15.00 -20.73
N THR A 11 1.22 -14.44 -19.81
CA THR A 11 1.81 -13.10 -19.96
C THR A 11 3.32 -13.15 -19.83
N ASP A 12 4.03 -12.76 -20.88
CA ASP A 12 5.48 -12.56 -20.86
C ASP A 12 5.86 -11.38 -19.96
N VAL A 13 6.00 -11.63 -18.66
CA VAL A 13 6.49 -10.63 -17.70
C VAL A 13 7.98 -10.41 -17.96
N LYS A 14 8.34 -9.24 -18.47
CA LYS A 14 9.74 -8.86 -18.68
C LYS A 14 10.33 -8.21 -17.43
N ILE A 15 11.41 -8.81 -16.92
CA ILE A 15 12.17 -8.31 -15.77
C ILE A 15 13.38 -7.55 -16.30
N GLN A 16 13.50 -6.28 -15.91
CA GLN A 16 14.64 -5.45 -16.26
C GLN A 16 15.83 -5.75 -15.33
N GLU A 17 15.58 -5.91 -14.04
CA GLU A 17 16.64 -6.10 -13.04
C GLU A 17 16.09 -6.87 -11.84
N ALA A 18 16.91 -7.70 -11.23
CA ALA A 18 16.61 -8.31 -9.94
C ALA A 18 17.87 -8.33 -9.09
N GLN A 19 17.81 -7.71 -7.91
CA GLN A 19 18.95 -7.64 -7.00
C GLN A 19 18.50 -7.83 -5.55
N ARG A 20 19.41 -8.36 -4.71
CA ARG A 20 19.18 -8.39 -3.26
C ARG A 20 19.54 -7.04 -2.66
N ALA A 21 18.78 -6.60 -1.66
CA ALA A 21 19.12 -5.41 -0.90
C ALA A 21 20.55 -5.52 -0.33
N SER A 22 21.30 -4.42 -0.39
CA SER A 22 22.68 -4.37 0.09
C SER A 22 22.77 -4.66 1.59
N ASN A 23 23.87 -5.30 2.03
CA ASN A 23 24.10 -5.64 3.44
C ASN A 23 24.70 -4.48 4.26
N LYS A 24 24.96 -3.31 3.63
CA LYS A 24 25.67 -2.18 4.23
C LYS A 24 25.02 -1.61 5.49
N LEU A 25 23.72 -1.80 5.69
CA LEU A 25 22.97 -1.18 6.78
C LEU A 25 22.92 -2.04 8.07
N ASN A 26 23.08 -3.37 7.97
CA ASN A 26 23.06 -4.25 9.15
C ASN A 26 23.66 -5.62 8.79
N SER A 27 24.95 -5.82 9.08
CA SER A 27 25.68 -7.06 8.81
C SER A 27 25.16 -8.26 9.61
N ASN A 28 24.53 -8.02 10.77
CA ASN A 28 24.17 -9.05 11.75
C ASN A 28 22.68 -9.38 11.74
N ARG A 29 21.95 -8.99 10.69
CA ARG A 29 20.50 -9.20 10.60
C ARG A 29 20.19 -10.71 10.44
N PRO A 30 19.43 -11.33 11.35
CA PRO A 30 19.14 -12.78 11.30
C PRO A 30 18.09 -13.14 10.25
N THR A 31 17.29 -12.17 9.76
CA THR A 31 16.25 -12.41 8.75
C THR A 31 16.81 -12.31 7.32
N PRO A 32 16.28 -13.09 6.35
CA PRO A 32 16.66 -12.98 4.95
C PRO A 32 16.52 -11.55 4.38
N ARG A 33 17.43 -11.18 3.48
CA ARG A 33 17.40 -9.88 2.79
C ARG A 33 16.25 -9.81 1.79
N HIS A 34 15.61 -8.64 1.68
CA HIS A 34 14.63 -8.38 0.65
C HIS A 34 15.24 -8.48 -0.76
N ILE A 35 14.47 -9.00 -1.70
CA ILE A 35 14.81 -9.03 -3.13
C ILE A 35 14.03 -7.90 -3.80
N LYS A 36 14.74 -7.00 -4.47
CA LYS A 36 14.16 -5.93 -5.29
C LYS A 36 14.12 -6.41 -6.73
N ILE A 37 12.94 -6.39 -7.32
CA ILE A 37 12.72 -6.78 -8.72
C ILE A 37 12.14 -5.56 -9.44
N LYS A 38 12.81 -5.16 -10.53
CA LYS A 38 12.38 -4.09 -11.42
C LYS A 38 11.78 -4.73 -12.67
N THR A 39 10.49 -4.52 -12.89
CA THR A 39 9.81 -4.93 -14.11
C THR A 39 10.00 -3.86 -15.19
N GLU A 40 10.01 -4.26 -16.46
CA GLU A 40 10.11 -3.32 -17.58
C GLU A 40 8.82 -2.50 -17.73
N LYS A 41 7.66 -3.12 -17.53
CA LYS A 41 6.34 -2.47 -17.60
C LYS A 41 5.74 -2.29 -16.21
N VAL A 42 5.15 -1.11 -15.97
CA VAL A 42 4.43 -0.79 -14.72
C VAL A 42 3.15 -1.64 -14.60
N LYS A 43 2.47 -1.91 -15.73
CA LYS A 43 1.26 -2.75 -15.76
C LYS A 43 1.51 -4.15 -15.19
N ASP A 44 2.68 -4.74 -15.45
CA ASP A 44 3.03 -6.07 -14.96
C ASP A 44 3.24 -6.07 -13.45
N LYS A 45 3.91 -5.03 -12.91
CA LYS A 45 4.04 -4.82 -11.46
C LYS A 45 2.67 -4.73 -10.78
N GLU A 46 1.75 -3.93 -11.33
CA GLU A 46 0.41 -3.76 -10.76
C GLU A 46 -0.40 -5.06 -10.77
N ARG A 47 -0.33 -5.82 -11.88
CA ARG A 47 -0.99 -7.12 -12.02
C ARG A 47 -0.47 -8.15 -11.01
N ILE A 48 0.86 -8.28 -10.87
CA ILE A 48 1.49 -9.20 -9.92
C ILE A 48 1.07 -8.85 -8.49
N LEU A 49 1.10 -7.56 -8.13
CA LEU A 49 0.70 -7.11 -6.79
C LEU A 49 -0.81 -7.30 -6.54
N LYS A 50 -1.64 -7.18 -7.57
CA LYS A 50 -3.08 -7.44 -7.48
C LYS A 50 -3.34 -8.93 -7.23
N ALA A 51 -2.77 -9.82 -8.03
CA ALA A 51 -2.90 -11.27 -7.88
C ALA A 51 -2.37 -11.74 -6.51
N ALA A 52 -1.26 -11.16 -6.06
CA ALA A 52 -0.70 -11.41 -4.73
C ALA A 52 -1.68 -11.09 -3.59
N ARG A 53 -2.43 -9.97 -3.71
CA ARG A 53 -3.43 -9.56 -2.73
C ARG A 53 -4.68 -10.43 -2.75
N GLU A 54 -5.13 -10.82 -3.94
CA GLU A 54 -6.29 -11.70 -4.12
C GLU A 54 -6.04 -13.08 -3.50
N LYS A 55 -4.83 -13.62 -3.69
CA LYS A 55 -4.47 -14.92 -3.13
C LYS A 55 -4.24 -14.89 -1.62
N GLN A 56 -3.83 -13.75 -1.06
CA GLN A 56 -3.48 -13.49 0.35
C GLN A 56 -2.30 -14.30 0.92
N SER A 57 -2.14 -15.58 0.54
CA SER A 57 -1.03 -16.45 0.94
C SER A 57 -0.25 -16.93 -0.28
N ILE A 58 1.02 -16.54 -0.36
CA ILE A 58 1.93 -16.96 -1.43
C ILE A 58 3.02 -17.80 -0.79
N ASN A 59 3.19 -19.03 -1.25
CA ASN A 59 4.20 -19.93 -0.72
C ASN A 59 5.28 -20.19 -1.78
N TYR A 60 6.54 -20.14 -1.37
CA TYR A 60 7.68 -20.59 -2.15
C TYR A 60 8.32 -21.78 -1.44
N LYS A 61 8.30 -22.95 -2.09
CA LYS A 61 8.84 -24.21 -1.53
C LYS A 61 8.32 -24.52 -0.12
N GLY A 62 7.03 -24.26 0.13
CA GLY A 62 6.39 -24.47 1.44
C GLY A 62 6.53 -23.31 2.44
N THR A 63 7.34 -22.30 2.15
CA THR A 63 7.52 -21.14 3.03
C THR A 63 6.66 -19.96 2.57
N PRO A 64 5.87 -19.31 3.44
CA PRO A 64 5.10 -18.13 3.07
C PRO A 64 6.03 -16.96 2.74
N ILE A 65 5.74 -16.27 1.65
CA ILE A 65 6.45 -15.09 1.18
C ILE A 65 5.48 -13.92 1.00
N ARG A 66 5.98 -12.71 1.26
CA ARG A 66 5.21 -11.48 1.11
C ARG A 66 5.74 -10.66 -0.04
N LEU A 67 4.87 -10.36 -1.01
CA LEU A 67 5.15 -9.40 -2.07
C LEU A 67 4.61 -8.03 -1.69
N SER A 68 5.38 -6.98 -1.92
CA SER A 68 5.00 -5.59 -1.62
C SER A 68 5.67 -4.65 -2.61
N ALA A 69 5.02 -3.53 -2.90
CA ALA A 69 5.62 -2.48 -3.73
C ALA A 69 6.77 -1.81 -2.98
N ASP A 70 7.89 -1.57 -3.68
CA ASP A 70 8.95 -0.68 -3.19
C ASP A 70 8.48 0.77 -3.37
N PHE A 71 8.47 1.52 -2.28
CA PHE A 71 8.04 2.92 -2.19
C PHE A 71 9.18 3.76 -1.60
N SER A 72 9.25 5.04 -1.97
CA SER A 72 10.17 5.97 -1.31
C SER A 72 9.82 6.13 0.17
N THR A 73 10.79 6.57 0.96
CA THR A 73 10.62 6.86 2.39
C THR A 73 9.48 7.85 2.64
N GLU A 74 9.38 8.88 1.81
CA GLU A 74 8.31 9.88 1.85
C GLU A 74 6.91 9.27 1.65
N ILE A 75 6.76 8.40 0.63
CA ILE A 75 5.49 7.72 0.37
C ILE A 75 5.14 6.77 1.51
N LEU A 76 6.12 6.04 2.05
CA LEU A 76 5.92 5.16 3.20
C LEU A 76 5.46 5.95 4.44
N GLN A 77 6.03 7.14 4.66
CA GLN A 77 5.62 8.02 5.76
C GLN A 77 4.19 8.52 5.56
N ALA A 78 3.85 9.00 4.37
CA ALA A 78 2.49 9.43 4.05
C ALA A 78 1.47 8.29 4.22
N ILE A 79 1.80 7.06 3.79
CA ILE A 79 0.94 5.88 4.01
C ILE A 79 0.75 5.60 5.51
N ARG A 80 1.80 5.73 6.34
CA ARG A 80 1.68 5.55 7.80
C ARG A 80 0.76 6.58 8.43
N GLU A 81 0.88 7.85 8.02
CA GLU A 81 -0.04 8.89 8.45
C GLU A 81 -1.49 8.58 8.04
N TRP A 82 -1.68 8.09 6.81
CA TRP A 82 -2.99 7.66 6.34
C TRP A 82 -3.55 6.45 7.07
N GLN A 83 -2.73 5.52 7.55
CA GLN A 83 -3.20 4.33 8.28
C GLN A 83 -4.01 4.70 9.53
N TYR A 84 -3.58 5.73 10.24
CA TYR A 84 -4.32 6.21 11.40
C TYR A 84 -5.69 6.75 10.97
N ILE A 85 -5.71 7.67 10.00
CA ILE A 85 -6.94 8.32 9.50
C ILE A 85 -7.91 7.27 8.91
N PHE A 86 -7.37 6.29 8.19
CA PHE A 86 -8.12 5.17 7.62
C PHE A 86 -8.90 4.41 8.69
N LYS A 87 -8.31 4.13 9.86
CA LYS A 87 -9.00 3.44 10.96
C LYS A 87 -10.19 4.26 11.47
N VAL A 88 -10.02 5.58 11.63
CA VAL A 88 -11.10 6.46 12.11
C VAL A 88 -12.23 6.55 11.07
N LEU A 89 -11.89 6.76 9.80
CA LEU A 89 -12.87 6.79 8.70
C LEU A 89 -13.63 5.46 8.57
N LYS A 90 -12.95 4.33 8.81
CA LYS A 90 -13.57 3.00 8.81
C LYS A 90 -14.58 2.86 9.95
N GLY A 91 -14.28 3.37 11.14
CA GLY A 91 -15.21 3.38 12.28
C GLY A 91 -16.47 4.23 12.05
N LYS A 92 -16.46 5.14 11.07
CA LYS A 92 -17.59 6.01 10.69
C LYS A 92 -18.31 5.54 9.41
N ASN A 93 -18.02 4.33 8.93
CA ASN A 93 -18.65 3.73 7.73
C ASN A 93 -18.45 4.53 6.42
N LEU A 94 -17.41 5.35 6.32
CA LEU A 94 -17.13 6.19 5.13
C LEU A 94 -16.43 5.43 3.98
N GLN A 95 -16.34 4.10 4.07
CA GLN A 95 -15.73 3.21 3.08
C GLN A 95 -14.36 3.70 2.55
N PRO A 96 -13.37 3.97 3.43
CA PRO A 96 -12.10 4.52 3.00
C PRO A 96 -11.32 3.53 2.13
N ARG A 97 -10.56 4.06 1.17
CA ARG A 97 -9.63 3.35 0.28
C ARG A 97 -8.32 4.13 0.20
N ILE A 98 -7.19 3.44 0.29
CA ILE A 98 -5.87 4.04 0.03
C ILE A 98 -5.49 3.69 -1.40
N LEU A 99 -5.41 4.71 -2.25
CA LEU A 99 -5.02 4.61 -3.65
C LEU A 99 -3.51 4.87 -3.81
N TYR A 100 -2.95 4.33 -4.88
CA TYR A 100 -1.54 4.53 -5.21
C TYR A 100 -1.26 6.00 -5.59
N PRO A 101 -0.12 6.59 -5.19
CA PRO A 101 0.87 6.05 -4.25
C PRO A 101 0.53 6.30 -2.78
N ALA A 102 -0.12 7.44 -2.46
CA ALA A 102 -0.48 7.82 -1.09
C ALA A 102 -1.70 8.77 -1.09
N ILE A 103 -2.79 8.35 -1.73
CA ILE A 103 -4.04 9.13 -1.76
C ILE A 103 -5.08 8.42 -0.91
N ILE A 104 -5.68 9.12 0.05
CA ILE A 104 -6.85 8.60 0.77
C ILE A 104 -8.12 9.01 0.04
N SER A 105 -8.99 8.04 -0.20
CA SER A 105 -10.29 8.20 -0.85
C SER A 105 -11.37 7.72 0.10
N PHE A 106 -12.49 8.43 0.22
CA PHE A 106 -13.64 7.98 1.00
C PHE A 106 -14.93 8.61 0.47
N ASN A 107 -16.06 7.96 0.75
CA ASN A 107 -17.37 8.48 0.41
C ASN A 107 -17.90 9.32 1.58
N LEU A 108 -18.23 10.57 1.32
CA LEU A 108 -18.90 11.46 2.25
C LEU A 108 -20.16 12.01 1.57
N GLU A 109 -21.33 11.79 2.17
CA GLU A 109 -22.61 12.33 1.68
C GLU A 109 -22.92 11.96 0.21
N GLY A 110 -22.42 10.83 -0.29
CA GLY A 110 -22.62 10.38 -1.67
C GLY A 110 -21.53 10.84 -2.65
N GLU A 111 -20.60 11.69 -2.21
CA GLU A 111 -19.48 12.16 -3.02
C GLU A 111 -18.17 11.48 -2.63
N ILE A 112 -17.44 10.98 -3.63
CA ILE A 112 -16.09 10.44 -3.43
C ILE A 112 -15.10 11.59 -3.34
N LYS A 113 -14.46 11.75 -2.18
CA LYS A 113 -13.40 12.74 -1.97
C LYS A 113 -12.03 12.06 -1.95
N ASN A 114 -11.04 12.71 -2.55
CA ASN A 114 -9.66 12.21 -2.66
C ASN A 114 -8.67 13.25 -2.12
N PHE A 115 -7.75 12.82 -1.26
CA PHE A 115 -6.73 13.68 -0.67
C PHE A 115 -5.36 13.06 -0.76
N SER A 116 -4.39 13.79 -1.32
CA SER A 116 -2.99 13.38 -1.42
C SER A 116 -2.12 13.84 -0.24
N ASN A 117 -2.59 14.82 0.54
CA ASN A 117 -1.86 15.39 1.68
C ASN A 117 -2.80 15.61 2.87
N LYS A 118 -2.31 15.30 4.07
CA LYS A 118 -2.99 15.55 5.36
C LYS A 118 -3.41 17.01 5.54
N LYS A 119 -2.62 17.99 5.07
CA LYS A 119 -2.96 19.43 5.15
C LYS A 119 -4.27 19.76 4.43
N LYS A 120 -4.43 19.27 3.20
CA LYS A 120 -5.66 19.45 2.41
C LYS A 120 -6.87 18.79 3.07
N LEU A 121 -6.68 17.61 3.66
CA LEU A 121 -7.75 16.97 4.44
C LEU A 121 -8.11 17.80 5.67
N LYS A 122 -7.13 18.39 6.36
CA LYS A 122 -7.37 19.25 7.53
C LYS A 122 -8.16 20.52 7.15
N GLU A 123 -7.76 21.19 6.09
CA GLU A 123 -8.47 22.34 5.53
C GLU A 123 -9.92 21.99 5.17
N TYR A 124 -10.14 20.84 4.52
CA TYR A 124 -11.48 20.35 4.19
C TYR A 124 -12.28 19.94 5.43
N SER A 125 -11.63 19.39 6.46
CA SER A 125 -12.30 19.07 7.72
C SER A 125 -12.79 20.31 8.47
N ASN A 126 -12.15 21.46 8.29
CA ASN A 126 -12.58 22.71 8.92
C ASN A 126 -13.92 23.22 8.35
N THR A 127 -14.24 22.90 7.10
CA THR A 127 -15.51 23.30 6.47
C THR A 127 -16.65 22.30 6.71
N LYS A 128 -16.34 21.10 7.20
CA LYS A 128 -17.29 20.01 7.44
C LYS A 128 -17.23 19.53 8.90
N PRO A 129 -18.20 19.87 9.77
CA PRO A 129 -18.13 19.58 11.21
C PRO A 129 -18.00 18.08 11.52
N ILE A 130 -18.63 17.21 10.72
CA ILE A 130 -18.52 15.76 10.82
C ILE A 130 -17.07 15.29 10.68
N LEU A 131 -16.32 15.88 9.75
CA LEU A 131 -14.92 15.52 9.53
C LEU A 131 -13.99 16.15 10.56
N LYS A 132 -14.32 17.34 11.08
CA LYS A 132 -13.53 18.03 12.11
C LYS A 132 -13.40 17.18 13.38
N GLU A 133 -14.52 16.65 13.88
CA GLU A 133 -14.53 15.78 15.07
C GLU A 133 -13.70 14.49 14.84
N ILE A 134 -13.69 13.99 13.61
CA ILE A 134 -12.98 12.77 13.19
C ILE A 134 -11.46 13.03 13.11
N THR A 135 -11.04 14.15 12.50
CA THR A 135 -9.62 14.49 12.32
C THR A 135 -8.96 15.03 13.59
N GLU A 136 -9.73 15.66 14.49
CA GLU A 136 -9.24 16.09 15.82
C GLU A 136 -9.01 14.91 16.75
N ARG A 137 -9.94 13.95 16.82
CA ARG A 137 -9.68 12.65 17.49
C ARG A 137 -8.46 11.96 16.92
N ALA A 138 -8.19 12.16 15.64
CA ALA A 138 -7.05 11.58 14.96
C ALA A 138 -5.69 12.21 15.26
N SER A 139 -5.68 13.40 15.85
CA SER A 139 -4.47 14.19 16.12
C SER A 139 -4.03 14.11 17.58
N LEU A 140 -4.76 13.37 18.43
CA LEU A 140 -4.54 13.28 19.88
C LEU A 140 -3.66 12.09 20.33
N ASN A 141 -3.13 11.29 19.41
CA ASN A 141 -2.24 10.16 19.69
C ASN A 141 -0.91 10.26 18.96
#